data_AF-A0A4Q3F8Q7-F1
#
_entry.id   AF-A0A4Q3F8Q7-F1
#
_cell.length_a   1.000
_cell.length_b   1.000
_cell.length_c   1.000
_cell.angle_alpha   90.00
_cell.angle_beta   90.00
_cell.angle_gamma   90.00
#
_symmetry.space_group_name_H-M   'P 1'
#
loop_
_entity.id
_entity.type
_entity.pdbx_description
1 polymer ?
#
loop_
_entity_poly.entity_id
_entity_poly.type
_entity_poly.pdbx_seq_one_letter_code
_entity_poly.pdbx_strand_id
1 'polypeptide(L)'
;MPEEALALPGGVGLSRWFLRRVLSRISIGHLTIFTPDGERLCSAPGLPGPQATMILNNWRSMRRLLLDGDIGLAEAYRDGDLHTPDLTALIELGARNDATLRKLVSGAWPARLLNRLRHVLNANTRRGSRRNITAHYDLGNEFYGRWLDASMMYSSALYETPDQTLESAQQCRLDRIVAMLDLSGGEHVLEIGCGWGALAERLAREGCRVTAITLSPSQLEAARQRVAAAGLSDRVTIELRDYRDIAGQFDRIVSIEMIEAVG
;
A
#
# COMPACT_ATOMS: atom_id res chain seq x y z
N MET A 1 39.98 -13.27 17.70
CA MET A 1 39.45 -12.15 18.50
C MET A 1 38.09 -12.58 19.01
N PRO A 2 37.93 -12.80 20.33
CA PRO A 2 36.74 -13.46 20.86
C PRO A 2 35.50 -12.55 20.75
N GLU A 3 34.35 -13.14 20.46
CA GLU A 3 33.03 -12.53 20.58
C GLU A 3 32.79 -12.13 22.04
N GLU A 4 32.94 -10.84 22.35
CA GLU A 4 32.43 -10.28 23.60
C GLU A 4 30.91 -10.37 23.59
N ALA A 5 30.38 -11.19 24.51
CA ALA A 5 28.98 -11.21 24.88
C ALA A 5 28.60 -9.83 25.47
N LEU A 6 28.12 -8.92 24.62
CA LEU A 6 27.62 -7.61 25.02
C LEU A 6 26.38 -7.78 25.92
N ALA A 7 26.54 -7.49 27.21
CA ALA A 7 25.42 -7.30 28.13
C ALA A 7 24.50 -6.18 27.59
N LEU A 8 23.19 -6.41 27.61
CA LEU A 8 22.19 -5.41 27.21
C LEU A 8 22.20 -4.26 28.24
N PRO A 9 22.53 -3.01 27.84
CA PRO A 9 22.50 -1.88 28.76
C PRO A 9 21.05 -1.43 29.05
N GLY A 10 20.82 -0.73 30.18
CA GLY A 10 19.49 -0.25 30.60
C GLY A 10 18.79 0.66 29.58
N GLY A 11 17.54 1.09 29.84
CA GLY A 11 16.58 1.65 28.87
C GLY A 11 17.13 2.51 27.72
N VAL A 12 17.84 3.61 28.02
CA VAL A 12 18.45 4.48 26.98
C VAL A 12 19.64 3.83 26.30
N GLY A 13 20.43 3.04 27.04
CA GLY A 13 21.55 2.28 26.50
C GLY A 13 21.08 1.24 25.47
N LEU A 14 19.96 0.55 25.72
CA LEU A 14 19.39 -0.40 24.76
C LEU A 14 18.99 0.30 23.46
N SER A 15 18.33 1.46 23.54
CA SER A 15 17.96 2.25 22.37
C SER A 15 19.18 2.73 21.57
N ARG A 16 20.23 3.21 22.25
CA ARG A 16 21.50 3.62 21.63
C ARG A 16 22.22 2.45 20.96
N TRP A 17 22.29 1.31 21.63
CA TRP A 17 22.87 0.08 21.09
C TRP A 17 22.11 -0.36 19.83
N PHE A 18 20.78 -0.37 19.87
CA PHE A 18 19.94 -0.76 18.75
C PHE A 18 20.09 0.19 17.56
N LEU A 19 20.10 1.50 17.81
CA LEU A 19 20.33 2.51 16.78
C LEU A 19 21.67 2.28 16.06
N ARG A 20 22.75 2.00 16.80
CA ARG A 20 24.05 1.67 16.19
C ARG A 20 23.99 0.41 15.33
N ARG A 21 23.18 -0.58 15.72
CA ARG A 21 22.93 -1.78 14.89
C ARG A 21 22.17 -1.43 13.61
N VAL A 22 21.14 -0.59 13.68
CA VAL A 22 20.42 -0.12 12.49
C VAL A 22 21.39 0.56 11.51
N LEU A 23 22.18 1.52 12.00
CA LEU A 23 23.17 2.24 11.17
C LEU A 23 24.20 1.31 10.52
N SER A 24 24.64 0.25 11.20
CA SER A 24 25.61 -0.70 10.65
C SER A 24 25.02 -1.70 9.65
N ARG A 25 23.69 -1.72 9.47
CA ARG A 25 23.00 -2.56 8.47
C ARG A 25 22.55 -1.79 7.23
N ILE A 26 22.72 -0.47 7.21
CA ILE A 26 22.50 0.34 6.01
C ILE A 26 23.66 0.07 5.05
N SER A 27 23.35 -0.59 3.94
CA SER A 27 24.29 -0.95 2.88
C SER A 27 24.03 -0.23 1.57
N ILE A 28 22.81 0.26 1.35
CA ILE A 28 22.39 1.02 0.17
C ILE A 28 21.85 2.36 0.64
N GLY A 29 22.34 3.47 0.07
CA GLY A 29 22.00 4.82 0.50
C GLY A 29 22.71 5.24 1.79
N HIS A 30 22.16 6.27 2.44
CA HIS A 30 22.75 6.87 3.64
C HIS A 30 21.66 7.28 4.63
N LEU A 31 21.88 6.98 5.92
CA LEU A 31 21.02 7.39 7.01
C LEU A 31 21.76 8.34 7.94
N THR A 32 21.26 9.56 8.09
CA THR A 32 21.65 10.47 9.18
C THR A 32 20.58 10.45 10.26
N ILE A 33 20.98 10.28 11.52
CA ILE A 33 20.10 10.31 12.68
C ILE A 33 20.51 11.42 13.63
N PHE A 34 19.58 12.29 13.99
CA PHE A 34 19.74 13.24 15.09
C PHE A 34 19.07 12.67 16.33
N THR A 35 19.85 12.46 17.39
CA THR A 35 19.35 11.90 18.64
C THR A 35 18.70 12.99 19.52
N PRO A 36 17.89 12.62 20.53
CA PRO A 36 17.29 13.58 21.46
C PRO A 36 18.35 14.37 22.25
N ASP A 37 19.55 13.78 22.38
CA ASP A 37 20.67 14.36 23.13
C ASP A 37 21.52 15.31 22.24
N GLY A 38 21.08 15.61 21.01
CA GLY A 38 21.76 16.50 20.07
C GLY A 38 22.90 15.86 19.27
N GLU A 39 23.19 14.57 19.49
CA GLU A 39 24.21 13.83 18.73
C GLU A 39 23.72 13.57 17.29
N ARG A 40 24.63 13.79 16.32
CA ARG A 40 24.43 13.39 14.93
C ARG A 40 25.18 12.09 14.67
N LEU A 41 24.44 11.05 14.28
CA LEU A 41 24.96 9.74 13.95
C LEU A 41 24.70 9.43 12.48
N CYS A 42 25.68 8.88 11.77
CA CYS A 42 25.55 8.56 10.36
C CYS A 42 25.86 7.09 10.10
N SER A 43 25.19 6.49 9.11
CA SER A 43 25.59 5.18 8.61
C SER A 43 26.93 5.27 7.90
N ALA A 44 27.64 4.15 7.81
CA ALA A 44 28.85 4.08 6.99
C ALA A 44 28.49 4.35 5.50
N PRO A 45 29.46 4.78 4.68
CA PRO A 45 29.28 4.85 3.24
C PRO A 45 28.86 3.49 2.68
N GLY A 46 27.75 3.46 1.94
CA GLY A 46 27.22 2.28 1.27
C GLY A 46 27.22 2.44 -0.25
N LEU A 47 26.53 1.53 -0.94
CA LEU A 47 26.21 1.67 -2.35
C LEU A 47 25.33 2.93 -2.58
N PRO A 48 25.37 3.54 -3.78
CA PRO A 48 24.50 4.66 -4.11
C PRO A 48 23.02 4.35 -3.86
N GLY A 49 22.27 5.33 -3.34
CA GLY A 49 20.87 5.16 -2.97
C GLY A 49 20.30 6.38 -2.24
N PRO A 50 19.07 6.27 -1.69
CA PRO A 50 18.37 7.38 -1.04
C PRO A 50 19.16 7.96 0.15
N GLN A 51 19.02 9.27 0.34
CA GLN A 51 19.64 10.02 1.44
C GLN A 51 18.54 10.35 2.45
N ALA A 52 18.44 9.58 3.52
CA ALA A 52 17.41 9.76 4.52
C ALA A 52 17.94 10.42 5.79
N THR A 53 17.11 11.27 6.40
CA THR A 53 17.38 11.87 7.71
C THR A 53 16.28 11.49 8.67
N MET A 54 16.64 11.08 9.88
CA MET A 54 15.70 10.74 10.94
C MET A 54 16.02 11.56 12.19
N ILE A 55 15.03 12.28 12.71
CA ILE A 55 15.18 13.14 13.89
C ILE A 55 14.37 12.50 15.02
N LEU A 56 15.05 12.15 16.11
CA LEU A 56 14.44 11.52 17.26
C LEU A 56 14.16 12.59 18.31
N ASN A 57 12.88 12.82 18.61
CA ASN A 57 12.49 13.73 19.67
C ASN A 57 12.65 13.09 21.05
N ASN A 58 12.57 11.76 21.13
CA ASN A 58 12.83 10.99 22.34
C ASN A 58 13.28 9.56 22.02
N TRP A 59 13.86 8.88 23.02
CA TRP A 59 14.35 7.51 22.90
C TRP A 59 13.25 6.43 22.84
N ARG A 60 11.97 6.80 23.04
CA ARG A 60 10.82 5.89 22.94
C ARG A 60 10.64 5.39 21.51
N SER A 61 10.91 6.23 20.51
CA SER A 61 10.89 5.88 19.08
C SER A 61 11.73 4.63 18.77
N MET A 62 12.96 4.57 19.27
CA MET A 62 13.86 3.43 19.07
C MET A 62 13.40 2.18 19.80
N ARG A 63 12.80 2.33 20.99
CA ARG A 63 12.21 1.21 21.72
C ARG A 63 10.98 0.65 20.99
N ARG A 64 10.13 1.51 20.43
CA ARG A 64 8.99 1.12 19.58
C ARG A 64 9.44 0.41 18.32
N LEU A 65 10.42 0.96 17.59
CA LEU A 65 11.00 0.30 16.41
C LEU A 65 11.62 -1.07 16.76
N LEU A 66 12.27 -1.21 17.92
CA LEU A 66 12.84 -2.48 18.36
C LEU A 66 11.76 -3.53 18.70
N LEU A 67 10.68 -3.14 19.38
CA LEU A 67 9.66 -4.07 19.90
C LEU A 67 8.56 -4.37 18.87
N ASP A 68 8.08 -3.34 18.17
CA ASP A 68 6.90 -3.38 17.31
C ASP A 68 7.25 -3.24 15.82
N GLY A 69 8.55 -3.12 15.50
CA GLY A 69 9.05 -3.07 14.14
C GLY A 69 8.57 -1.88 13.31
N ASP A 70 8.16 -2.15 12.08
CA ASP A 70 7.66 -1.16 11.12
C ASP A 70 6.39 -0.45 11.63
N ILE A 71 5.49 -1.16 12.31
CA ILE A 71 4.34 -0.57 12.99
C ILE A 71 4.82 0.41 14.08
N GLY A 72 5.81 0.01 14.87
CA GLY A 72 6.42 0.87 15.90
C GLY A 72 7.02 2.15 15.33
N LEU A 73 7.64 2.09 14.15
CA LEU A 73 8.14 3.26 13.42
C LEU A 73 7.01 4.19 13.00
N ALA A 74 5.93 3.63 12.42
CA ALA A 74 4.78 4.41 11.97
C ALA A 74 4.06 5.10 13.16
N GLU A 75 3.88 4.41 14.27
CA GLU A 75 3.32 4.98 15.50
C GLU A 75 4.23 6.07 16.09
N ALA A 76 5.55 5.85 16.08
CA ALA A 76 6.51 6.85 16.55
C ALA A 76 6.47 8.13 15.69
N TYR A 77 6.33 8.00 14.37
CA TYR A 77 6.16 9.14 13.48
C TYR A 77 4.83 9.87 13.73
N ARG A 78 3.71 9.12 13.80
CA ARG A 78 2.37 9.66 14.06
C ARG A 78 2.30 10.41 15.40
N ASP A 79 2.88 9.83 16.45
CA ASP A 79 2.83 10.37 17.80
C ASP A 79 3.87 11.49 18.04
N GLY A 80 4.71 11.82 17.04
CA GLY A 80 5.72 12.86 17.12
C GLY A 80 6.98 12.47 17.92
N ASP A 81 7.20 11.19 18.20
CA ASP A 81 8.44 10.70 18.82
C ASP A 81 9.64 10.75 17.83
N LEU A 82 9.32 10.75 16.53
CA LEU A 82 10.26 10.73 15.41
C LEU A 82 9.73 11.60 14.28
N HIS A 83 10.63 12.32 13.60
CA HIS A 83 10.33 13.14 12.42
C HIS A 83 11.38 12.91 11.33
N THR A 84 11.02 13.18 10.08
CA THR A 84 11.94 13.19 8.93
C THR A 84 11.55 14.31 7.98
N PRO A 85 12.51 15.06 7.40
CA PRO A 85 12.20 16.05 6.36
C PRO A 85 11.71 15.42 5.06
N ASP A 86 12.02 14.14 4.83
CA ASP A 86 11.61 13.39 3.64
C ASP A 86 11.22 11.96 4.07
N LEU A 87 9.91 11.73 4.18
CA LEU A 87 9.37 10.43 4.55
C LEU A 87 9.55 9.41 3.43
N THR A 88 9.49 9.84 2.18
CA THR A 88 9.67 8.97 1.01
C THR A 88 11.08 8.42 0.97
N ALA A 89 12.10 9.28 1.14
CA ALA A 89 13.49 8.84 1.19
C ALA A 89 13.77 7.87 2.36
N LEU A 90 13.15 8.10 3.53
CA LEU A 90 13.29 7.22 4.69
C LEU A 90 12.67 5.84 4.44
N ILE A 91 11.47 5.79 3.86
CA ILE A 91 10.77 4.54 3.51
C ILE A 91 11.52 3.81 2.40
N GLU A 92 11.97 4.51 1.35
CA GLU A 92 12.76 3.93 0.27
C GLU A 92 14.07 3.33 0.82
N LEU A 93 14.79 4.06 1.67
CA LEU A 93 16.00 3.55 2.32
C LEU A 93 15.71 2.25 3.09
N GLY A 94 14.63 2.25 3.87
CA GLY A 94 14.17 1.06 4.60
C GLY A 94 13.91 -0.12 3.65
N ALA A 95 13.18 0.10 2.56
CA ALA A 95 12.84 -0.92 1.57
C ALA A 95 14.08 -1.47 0.83
N ARG A 96 15.02 -0.60 0.44
CA ARG A 96 16.29 -1.01 -0.21
C ARG A 96 17.16 -1.85 0.72
N ASN A 97 17.06 -1.64 2.03
CA ASN A 97 17.81 -2.38 3.05
C ASN A 97 16.93 -3.39 3.81
N ASP A 98 15.77 -3.75 3.27
CA ASP A 98 14.77 -4.57 3.95
C ASP A 98 15.34 -5.93 4.41
N ALA A 99 16.10 -6.60 3.55
CA ALA A 99 16.72 -7.89 3.86
C ALA A 99 17.73 -7.84 5.03
N THR A 100 18.41 -6.71 5.24
CA THR A 100 19.38 -6.53 6.33
C THR A 100 18.71 -6.01 7.60
N LEU A 101 17.77 -5.07 7.47
CA LEU A 101 17.03 -4.46 8.57
C LEU A 101 16.01 -5.42 9.18
N ARG A 102 15.25 -6.18 8.36
CA ARG A 102 14.30 -7.18 8.88
C ARG A 102 15.00 -8.16 9.80
N LYS A 103 16.22 -8.60 9.51
CA LYS A 103 16.96 -9.54 10.38
C LYS A 103 17.28 -8.97 11.76
N LEU A 104 17.45 -7.65 11.88
CA LEU A 104 17.62 -6.98 13.19
C LEU A 104 16.30 -6.82 13.93
N VAL A 105 15.27 -6.35 13.24
CA VAL A 105 13.98 -6.00 13.83
C VAL A 105 13.16 -7.25 14.16
N SER A 106 13.31 -8.32 13.37
CA SER A 106 12.63 -9.60 13.61
C SER A 106 13.31 -10.48 14.66
N GLY A 107 14.16 -9.88 15.49
CA GLY A 107 14.90 -10.50 16.58
C GLY A 107 14.08 -10.69 17.86
N ALA A 108 13.01 -11.49 17.80
CA ALA A 108 12.57 -12.37 18.89
C ALA A 108 11.53 -13.36 18.31
N TRP A 109 11.83 -14.66 18.37
CA TRP A 109 10.92 -15.76 17.99
C TRP A 109 9.46 -15.60 18.48
N PRO A 110 9.16 -15.00 19.66
CA PRO A 110 7.80 -14.71 20.10
C PRO A 110 7.03 -13.68 19.24
N ALA A 111 7.67 -12.64 18.71
CA ALA A 111 6.99 -11.61 17.90
C ALA A 111 6.55 -12.17 16.53
N ARG A 112 7.35 -13.07 15.95
CA ARG A 112 6.98 -13.81 14.74
C ARG A 112 5.81 -14.77 14.98
N LEU A 113 5.77 -15.43 16.14
CA LEU A 113 4.63 -16.27 16.53
C LEU A 113 3.36 -15.45 16.73
N LEU A 114 3.45 -14.29 17.38
CA LEU A 114 2.32 -13.39 17.60
C LEU A 114 1.80 -12.79 16.29
N ASN A 115 2.68 -12.37 15.37
CA ASN A 115 2.28 -11.91 14.04
C ASN A 115 1.71 -13.05 13.19
N ARG A 116 2.23 -14.28 13.30
CA ARG A 116 1.67 -15.45 12.61
C ARG A 116 0.29 -15.81 13.16
N LEU A 117 0.08 -15.72 14.48
CA LEU A 117 -1.23 -15.90 15.11
C LEU A 117 -2.20 -14.78 14.72
N ARG A 118 -1.77 -13.52 14.67
CA ARG A 118 -2.57 -12.40 14.14
C ARG A 118 -2.94 -12.60 12.67
N HIS A 119 -2.01 -13.07 11.85
CA HIS A 119 -2.29 -13.39 10.44
C HIS A 119 -3.31 -14.53 10.30
N VAL A 120 -3.22 -15.58 11.13
CA VAL A 120 -4.20 -16.68 11.15
C VAL A 120 -5.57 -16.21 11.64
N LEU A 121 -5.61 -15.23 12.55
CA LEU A 121 -6.85 -14.60 13.06
C LEU A 121 -7.43 -13.54 12.11
N ASN A 122 -6.64 -13.01 11.19
CA ASN A 122 -7.06 -12.11 10.10
C ASN A 122 -7.48 -12.87 8.84
N ALA A 123 -7.97 -14.11 8.97
CA ALA A 123 -8.44 -14.89 7.84
C ALA A 123 -9.49 -14.13 7.03
N ASN A 124 -9.37 -14.16 5.70
CA ASN A 124 -10.25 -13.48 4.75
C ASN A 124 -11.65 -14.11 4.63
N THR A 125 -12.34 -14.17 5.76
CA THR A 125 -13.72 -14.65 5.86
C THR A 125 -14.64 -13.68 5.12
N ARG A 126 -15.67 -14.20 4.45
CA ARG A 126 -16.69 -13.40 3.74
C ARG A 126 -17.20 -12.21 4.56
N ARG A 127 -17.48 -12.44 5.85
CA ARG A 127 -17.96 -11.42 6.77
C ARG A 127 -16.87 -10.39 7.14
N GLY A 128 -15.61 -10.83 7.27
CA GLY A 128 -14.46 -9.96 7.52
C GLY A 128 -14.10 -9.09 6.32
N SER A 129 -14.02 -9.65 5.12
CA SER A 129 -13.71 -8.90 3.89
C SER A 129 -14.73 -7.78 3.66
N ARG A 130 -16.04 -8.07 3.80
CA ARG A 130 -17.09 -7.06 3.70
C ARG A 130 -16.92 -5.95 4.75
N ARG A 131 -16.64 -6.31 6.01
CA ARG A 131 -16.47 -5.35 7.10
C ARG A 131 -15.21 -4.47 6.94
N ASN A 132 -14.09 -5.05 6.51
CA ASN A 132 -12.84 -4.33 6.26
C ASN A 132 -13.00 -3.34 5.09
N ILE A 133 -13.67 -3.76 4.00
CA ILE A 133 -13.93 -2.89 2.85
C ILE A 133 -14.85 -1.74 3.24
N THR A 134 -15.94 -1.99 3.99
CA THR A 134 -16.80 -0.91 4.49
C THR A 134 -16.01 0.07 5.37
N ALA A 135 -15.18 -0.41 6.30
CA ALA A 135 -14.38 0.46 7.17
C ALA A 135 -13.32 1.29 6.43
N HIS A 136 -12.73 0.79 5.34
CA HIS A 136 -11.70 1.50 4.57
C HIS A 136 -12.25 2.47 3.51
N TYR A 137 -13.47 2.26 2.99
CA TYR A 137 -14.07 3.16 1.99
C TYR A 137 -15.16 4.09 2.56
N ASP A 138 -15.49 3.98 3.85
CA ASP A 138 -16.33 4.94 4.59
C ASP A 138 -15.64 6.31 4.84
N LEU A 139 -14.36 6.46 4.51
CA LEU A 139 -13.72 7.79 4.39
C LEU A 139 -14.42 8.67 3.33
N GLY A 140 -15.19 8.05 2.43
CA GLY A 140 -16.14 8.70 1.53
C GLY A 140 -15.52 9.25 0.24
N ASN A 141 -16.35 9.39 -0.80
CA ASN A 141 -15.93 9.90 -2.11
C ASN A 141 -15.33 11.32 -2.03
N GLU A 142 -15.76 12.12 -1.07
CA GLU A 142 -15.24 13.48 -0.86
C GLU A 142 -13.77 13.48 -0.45
N PHE A 143 -13.36 12.53 0.41
CA PHE A 143 -11.97 12.44 0.83
C PHE A 143 -11.05 12.09 -0.34
N TYR A 144 -11.40 11.05 -1.09
CA TYR A 144 -10.63 10.58 -2.24
C TYR A 144 -10.62 11.60 -3.39
N GLY A 145 -11.74 12.28 -3.64
CA GLY A 145 -11.85 13.29 -4.71
C GLY A 145 -10.99 14.53 -4.50
N ARG A 146 -10.35 14.72 -3.34
CA ARG A 146 -9.42 15.84 -3.08
C ARG A 146 -8.02 15.62 -3.65
N TRP A 147 -7.63 14.37 -3.92
CA TRP A 147 -6.25 14.03 -4.31
C TRP A 147 -6.15 12.95 -5.39
N LEU A 148 -7.23 12.23 -5.69
CA LEU A 148 -7.33 11.44 -6.92
C LEU A 148 -7.70 12.34 -8.10
N ASP A 149 -7.45 11.82 -9.31
CA ASP A 149 -7.94 12.41 -10.54
C ASP A 149 -9.46 12.16 -10.70
N ALA A 150 -10.06 12.77 -11.74
CA ALA A 150 -11.50 12.68 -11.99
C ALA A 150 -12.00 11.23 -12.26
N SER A 151 -11.13 10.32 -12.68
CA SER A 151 -11.47 8.90 -12.84
C SER A 151 -11.71 8.19 -11.50
N MET A 152 -11.29 8.80 -10.38
CA MET A 152 -11.37 8.20 -9.03
C MET A 152 -10.70 6.82 -8.95
N MET A 153 -9.69 6.57 -9.80
CA MET A 153 -8.94 5.31 -9.78
C MET A 153 -7.93 5.34 -8.64
N TYR A 154 -8.24 4.62 -7.55
CA TYR A 154 -7.29 4.42 -6.46
C TYR A 154 -6.43 3.17 -6.69
N SER A 155 -5.57 3.27 -7.70
CA SER A 155 -4.67 2.19 -8.14
C SER A 155 -3.52 2.82 -8.92
N SER A 156 -2.42 2.09 -9.13
CA SER A 156 -1.25 2.59 -9.88
C SER A 156 -1.60 3.25 -11.23
N ALA A 157 -0.83 4.22 -11.70
CA ALA A 157 -1.00 4.76 -13.06
C ALA A 157 0.11 4.24 -13.98
N LEU A 158 -0.08 4.33 -15.29
CA LEU A 158 0.95 3.97 -16.27
C LEU A 158 1.55 5.23 -16.88
N TYR A 159 2.76 5.59 -16.44
CA TYR A 159 3.53 6.69 -16.99
C TYR A 159 4.40 6.20 -18.15
N GLU A 160 4.17 6.74 -19.34
CA GLU A 160 4.98 6.57 -20.54
C GLU A 160 6.12 7.61 -20.60
N THR A 161 5.92 8.79 -19.99
CA THR A 161 6.95 9.81 -19.82
C THR A 161 6.97 10.35 -18.38
N PRO A 162 8.11 10.88 -17.89
CA PRO A 162 8.22 11.39 -16.52
C PRO A 162 7.33 12.59 -16.20
N ASP A 163 6.99 13.40 -17.21
CA ASP A 163 6.26 14.67 -17.04
C ASP A 163 4.74 14.54 -17.23
N GLN A 164 4.23 13.32 -17.44
CA GLN A 164 2.80 13.08 -17.60
C GLN A 164 2.01 13.45 -16.34
N THR A 165 0.81 14.00 -16.52
CA THR A 165 -0.12 14.20 -15.41
C THR A 165 -0.70 12.86 -14.96
N LEU A 166 -1.21 12.82 -13.72
CA LEU A 166 -1.87 11.61 -13.19
C LEU A 166 -3.07 11.21 -14.06
N GLU A 167 -3.89 12.17 -14.48
CA GLU A 167 -5.04 11.96 -15.35
C GLU A 167 -4.62 11.25 -16.64
N SER A 168 -3.58 11.75 -17.30
CA SER A 168 -3.06 11.16 -18.54
C SER A 168 -2.53 9.75 -18.30
N ALA A 169 -1.76 9.56 -17.22
CA ALA A 169 -1.19 8.26 -16.90
C ALA A 169 -2.26 7.20 -16.54
N GLN A 170 -3.39 7.62 -15.93
CA GLN A 170 -4.53 6.74 -15.68
C GLN A 170 -5.24 6.36 -16.99
N GLN A 171 -5.36 7.28 -17.95
CA GLN A 171 -5.88 6.94 -19.28
C GLN A 171 -4.96 5.96 -20.02
N CYS A 172 -3.65 6.18 -20.02
CA CYS A 172 -2.68 5.23 -20.59
C CYS A 172 -2.81 3.84 -19.96
N ARG A 173 -3.07 3.77 -18.64
CA ARG A 173 -3.35 2.49 -17.97
C ARG A 173 -4.62 1.83 -18.50
N LEU A 174 -5.72 2.58 -18.63
CA LEU A 174 -6.98 2.05 -19.18
C LEU A 174 -6.80 1.56 -20.63
N ASP A 175 -6.10 2.34 -21.46
CA ASP A 175 -5.75 1.96 -22.84
C ASP A 175 -4.98 0.65 -22.88
N ARG A 176 -3.98 0.51 -22.00
CA ARG A 176 -3.19 -0.73 -21.88
C ARG A 176 -4.07 -1.92 -21.50
N ILE A 177 -4.99 -1.75 -20.57
CA ILE A 177 -5.90 -2.82 -20.15
C ILE A 177 -6.81 -3.24 -21.30
N VAL A 178 -7.42 -2.28 -22.00
CA VAL A 178 -8.26 -2.54 -23.18
C VAL A 178 -7.46 -3.31 -24.23
N ALA A 179 -6.24 -2.88 -24.54
CA ALA A 179 -5.37 -3.56 -25.49
C ALA A 179 -5.01 -4.99 -25.06
N MET A 180 -4.75 -5.22 -23.77
CA MET A 180 -4.45 -6.54 -23.22
C MET A 180 -5.67 -7.48 -23.24
N LEU A 181 -6.88 -6.93 -23.17
CA LEU A 181 -8.12 -7.71 -23.23
C LEU A 181 -8.44 -8.17 -24.66
N ASP A 182 -7.79 -7.62 -25.68
CA ASP A 182 -7.95 -8.00 -27.10
C ASP A 182 -9.43 -8.11 -27.49
N LEU A 183 -10.10 -6.95 -27.42
CA LEU A 183 -11.54 -6.79 -27.60
C LEU A 183 -11.86 -6.47 -29.07
N SER A 184 -12.89 -7.12 -29.60
CA SER A 184 -13.45 -6.90 -30.93
C SER A 184 -14.83 -6.21 -30.89
N GLY A 185 -15.37 -5.98 -29.69
CA GLY A 185 -16.69 -5.42 -29.45
C GLY A 185 -17.76 -6.53 -29.33
N GLY A 186 -18.72 -6.31 -28.44
CA GLY A 186 -19.81 -7.27 -28.16
C GLY A 186 -19.48 -8.33 -27.11
N GLU A 187 -18.22 -8.48 -26.70
CA GLU A 187 -17.83 -9.38 -25.60
C GLU A 187 -18.53 -9.02 -24.28
N HIS A 188 -18.81 -10.04 -23.48
CA HIS A 188 -19.22 -9.89 -22.08
C HIS A 188 -18.02 -9.97 -21.16
N VAL A 189 -17.67 -8.84 -20.53
CA VAL A 189 -16.51 -8.72 -19.64
C VAL A 189 -16.96 -8.69 -18.17
N LEU A 190 -16.29 -9.48 -17.33
CA LEU A 190 -16.40 -9.37 -15.87
C LEU A 190 -15.27 -8.49 -15.31
N GLU A 191 -15.61 -7.42 -14.61
CA GLU A 191 -14.68 -6.62 -13.81
C GLU A 191 -14.84 -6.95 -12.32
N ILE A 192 -13.82 -7.54 -11.72
CA ILE A 192 -13.77 -7.87 -10.29
C ILE A 192 -13.11 -6.72 -9.53
N GLY A 193 -13.85 -6.10 -8.61
CA GLY A 193 -13.37 -4.97 -7.82
C GLY A 193 -13.37 -3.66 -8.62
N CYS A 194 -14.54 -3.28 -9.15
CA CYS A 194 -14.64 -2.21 -10.14
C CYS A 194 -14.41 -0.78 -9.63
N GLY A 195 -14.17 -0.61 -8.32
CA GLY A 195 -14.05 0.71 -7.69
C GLY A 195 -15.21 1.63 -8.07
N TRP A 196 -14.88 2.83 -8.55
CA TRP A 196 -15.84 3.85 -9.01
C TRP A 196 -16.28 3.67 -10.47
N GLY A 197 -15.95 2.54 -11.13
CA GLY A 197 -16.47 2.17 -12.44
C GLY A 197 -15.79 2.82 -13.64
N ALA A 198 -14.55 3.32 -13.49
CA ALA A 198 -13.82 3.95 -14.61
C ALA A 198 -13.56 2.97 -15.76
N LEU A 199 -13.09 1.77 -15.43
CA LEU A 199 -12.83 0.74 -16.42
C LEU A 199 -14.14 0.17 -16.99
N ALA A 200 -15.16 -0.08 -16.18
CA ALA A 200 -16.48 -0.48 -16.67
C ALA A 200 -17.05 0.49 -17.72
N GLU A 201 -16.97 1.81 -17.46
CA GLU A 201 -17.36 2.83 -18.43
C GLU A 201 -16.51 2.73 -19.70
N ARG A 202 -15.18 2.62 -19.56
CA ARG A 202 -14.27 2.53 -20.69
C ARG A 202 -14.56 1.33 -21.58
N LEU A 203 -14.70 0.14 -21.00
CA LEU A 203 -14.99 -1.10 -21.73
C LEU A 203 -16.34 -1.05 -22.46
N ALA A 204 -17.36 -0.45 -21.85
CA ALA A 204 -18.65 -0.28 -22.50
C ALA A 204 -18.59 0.68 -23.70
N ARG A 205 -17.73 1.70 -23.66
CA ARG A 205 -17.47 2.58 -24.81
C ARG A 205 -16.77 1.86 -25.96
N GLU A 206 -15.94 0.85 -25.67
CA GLU A 206 -15.35 -0.05 -26.70
C GLU A 206 -16.37 -1.07 -27.27
N GLY A 207 -17.62 -1.02 -26.81
CA GLY A 207 -18.70 -1.84 -27.36
C GLY A 207 -19.00 -3.11 -26.57
N CYS A 208 -18.31 -3.36 -25.45
CA CYS A 208 -18.55 -4.54 -24.62
C CYS A 208 -19.83 -4.42 -23.78
N ARG A 209 -20.36 -5.58 -23.37
CA ARG A 209 -21.26 -5.70 -22.22
C ARG A 209 -20.41 -5.92 -20.98
N VAL A 210 -20.67 -5.22 -19.88
CA VAL A 210 -19.84 -5.31 -18.67
C VAL A 210 -20.69 -5.72 -17.47
N THR A 211 -20.23 -6.73 -16.74
CA THR A 211 -20.66 -6.99 -15.36
C THR A 211 -19.54 -6.57 -14.45
N ALA A 212 -19.77 -5.57 -13.62
CA ALA A 212 -18.79 -4.99 -12.71
C ALA A 212 -19.24 -5.25 -11.26
N ILE A 213 -18.33 -5.71 -10.40
CA ILE A 213 -18.66 -6.02 -9.01
C ILE A 213 -17.80 -5.27 -8.01
N THR A 214 -18.42 -4.88 -6.91
CA THR A 214 -17.74 -4.30 -5.74
C THR A 214 -18.37 -4.83 -4.45
N LEU A 215 -17.64 -4.73 -3.34
CA LEU A 215 -18.13 -5.00 -1.99
C LEU A 215 -18.46 -3.70 -1.22
N SER A 216 -18.21 -2.52 -1.82
CA SER A 216 -18.47 -1.22 -1.21
C SER A 216 -19.77 -0.60 -1.74
N PRO A 217 -20.77 -0.32 -0.87
CA PRO A 217 -21.99 0.37 -1.27
C PRO A 217 -21.76 1.79 -1.82
N SER A 218 -20.76 2.53 -1.31
CA SER A 218 -20.47 3.89 -1.78
C SER A 218 -19.86 3.90 -3.18
N GLN A 219 -18.99 2.93 -3.47
CA GLN A 219 -18.45 2.70 -4.82
C GLN A 219 -19.52 2.24 -5.79
N LEU A 220 -20.40 1.32 -5.36
CA LEU A 220 -21.53 0.85 -6.17
C LEU A 220 -22.39 2.02 -6.66
N GLU A 221 -22.78 2.91 -5.74
CA GLU A 221 -23.62 4.05 -6.07
C GLU A 221 -22.90 5.02 -7.03
N ALA A 222 -21.65 5.37 -6.73
CA ALA A 222 -20.89 6.28 -7.58
C ALA A 222 -20.61 5.69 -8.98
N ALA A 223 -20.32 4.41 -9.07
CA ALA A 223 -20.10 3.73 -10.34
C ALA A 223 -21.40 3.68 -11.18
N ARG A 224 -22.55 3.43 -10.54
CA ARG A 224 -23.86 3.48 -11.23
C ARG A 224 -24.18 4.88 -11.74
N GLN A 225 -23.91 5.90 -10.94
CA GLN A 225 -24.09 7.30 -11.34
C GLN A 225 -23.19 7.65 -12.53
N ARG A 226 -21.92 7.24 -12.50
CA ARG A 226 -20.97 7.42 -13.62
C ARG A 226 -21.49 6.78 -14.91
N VAL A 227 -21.86 5.51 -14.86
CA VAL A 227 -22.39 4.78 -16.02
C VAL A 227 -23.67 5.40 -16.56
N ALA A 228 -24.58 5.80 -15.66
CA ALA A 228 -25.84 6.44 -16.05
C ALA A 228 -25.60 7.81 -16.71
N ALA A 229 -24.72 8.63 -16.14
CA ALA A 229 -24.33 9.92 -16.71
C ALA A 229 -23.65 9.78 -18.08
N ALA A 230 -22.93 8.67 -18.31
CA ALA A 230 -22.34 8.33 -19.59
C ALA A 230 -23.34 7.75 -20.61
N GLY A 231 -24.58 7.45 -20.20
CA GLY A 231 -25.60 6.85 -21.06
C GLY A 231 -25.35 5.37 -21.39
N LEU A 232 -24.66 4.63 -20.51
CA LEU A 232 -24.19 3.26 -20.76
C LEU A 232 -24.92 2.21 -19.89
N SER A 233 -26.03 2.58 -19.25
CA SER A 233 -26.78 1.70 -18.34
C SER A 233 -27.36 0.44 -19.00
N ASP A 234 -27.51 0.44 -20.33
CA ASP A 234 -27.94 -0.72 -21.12
C ASP A 234 -26.82 -1.74 -21.33
N ARG A 235 -25.55 -1.32 -21.16
CA ARG A 235 -24.36 -2.15 -21.40
C ARG A 235 -23.63 -2.55 -20.13
N VAL A 236 -23.74 -1.77 -19.06
CA VAL A 236 -23.01 -2.00 -17.81
C VAL A 236 -23.98 -2.33 -16.68
N THR A 237 -23.78 -3.51 -16.08
CA THR A 237 -24.43 -3.92 -14.83
C THR A 237 -23.43 -3.84 -13.70
N ILE A 238 -23.75 -3.09 -12.64
CA ILE A 238 -22.91 -2.98 -11.44
C ILE A 238 -23.60 -3.62 -10.24
N GLU A 239 -22.94 -4.58 -9.60
CA GLU A 239 -23.49 -5.38 -8.52
C GLU A 239 -22.68 -5.25 -7.23
N LEU A 240 -23.39 -5.20 -6.09
CA LEU A 240 -22.80 -5.37 -4.77
C LEU A 240 -22.68 -6.86 -4.48
N ARG A 241 -21.62 -7.49 -4.96
CA ARG A 241 -21.46 -8.95 -4.93
C ARG A 241 -20.02 -9.34 -4.65
N ASP A 242 -19.84 -10.39 -3.86
CA ASP A 242 -18.55 -11.03 -3.65
C ASP A 242 -18.19 -11.85 -4.88
N TYR A 243 -16.96 -11.71 -5.38
CA TYR A 243 -16.50 -12.44 -6.56
C TYR A 243 -16.60 -13.96 -6.41
N ARG A 244 -16.53 -14.47 -5.17
CA ARG A 244 -16.66 -15.90 -4.85
C ARG A 244 -18.07 -16.45 -5.10
N ASP A 245 -19.06 -15.57 -5.23
CA ASP A 245 -20.45 -15.92 -5.48
C ASP A 245 -20.84 -15.67 -6.95
N ILE A 246 -19.89 -15.29 -7.81
CA ILE A 246 -20.10 -15.17 -9.25
C ILE A 246 -20.13 -16.56 -9.89
N ALA A 247 -21.19 -16.81 -10.65
CA ALA A 247 -21.36 -18.01 -11.45
C ALA A 247 -21.54 -17.62 -12.92
N GLY A 248 -21.12 -18.51 -13.83
CA GLY A 248 -21.26 -18.32 -15.27
C GLY A 248 -19.91 -18.25 -16.00
N GLN A 249 -19.98 -17.87 -17.26
CA GLN A 249 -18.83 -17.67 -18.14
C GLN A 249 -18.88 -16.27 -18.74
N PHE A 250 -17.70 -15.69 -18.92
CA PHE A 250 -17.48 -14.38 -19.50
C PHE A 250 -16.43 -14.52 -20.59
N ASP A 251 -16.53 -13.72 -21.64
CA ASP A 251 -15.56 -13.77 -22.74
C ASP A 251 -14.19 -13.27 -22.29
N ARG A 252 -14.17 -12.32 -21.34
CA ARG A 252 -12.97 -11.80 -20.66
C ARG A 252 -13.23 -11.51 -19.19
N ILE A 253 -12.19 -11.57 -18.38
CA ILE A 253 -12.21 -11.21 -16.95
C ILE A 253 -11.04 -10.29 -16.66
N VAL A 254 -11.30 -9.19 -15.95
CA VAL A 254 -10.29 -8.24 -15.49
C VAL A 254 -10.43 -8.03 -13.99
N SER A 255 -9.29 -7.97 -13.30
CA SER A 255 -9.19 -7.74 -11.86
C SER A 255 -7.95 -6.90 -11.60
N ILE A 256 -8.13 -5.71 -11.04
CA ILE A 256 -7.06 -4.74 -10.80
C ILE A 256 -6.76 -4.69 -9.30
N GLU A 257 -5.53 -5.03 -8.89
CA GLU A 257 -5.02 -4.79 -7.52
C GLU A 257 -5.96 -5.31 -6.41
N MET A 258 -6.69 -6.39 -6.71
CA MET A 258 -7.61 -7.08 -5.79
C MET A 258 -6.98 -8.30 -5.13
N ILE A 259 -5.91 -8.88 -5.71
CA ILE A 259 -5.32 -10.14 -5.24
C ILE A 259 -4.65 -9.98 -3.87
N GLU A 260 -4.16 -8.78 -3.59
CA GLU A 260 -3.58 -8.32 -2.33
C GLU A 260 -4.59 -8.41 -1.19
N ALA A 261 -5.88 -8.28 -1.51
CA ALA A 261 -7.00 -8.32 -0.56
C ALA A 261 -7.59 -9.73 -0.38
N VAL A 262 -7.00 -10.79 -0.96
CA VAL A 262 -7.49 -12.18 -0.89
C VAL A 262 -6.94 -12.97 0.31
N GLY A 263 -5.86 -12.49 0.97
CA GLY A 263 -5.14 -13.17 2.06
C GLY A 263 -5.89 -13.38 3.38
#